data_AF-A0A5J5EKD0-F1
#
_entry.id   AF-A0A5J5EKD0-F1
#
_cell.length_a   1.000
_cell.length_b   1.000
_cell.length_c   1.000
_cell.angle_alpha   90.00
_cell.angle_beta   90.00
_cell.angle_gamma   90.00
#
_symmetry.space_group_name_H-M   'P 1'
#
loop_
_entity.id
_entity.type
_entity.pdbx_description
1 polymer ?
#
loop_
_entity_poly.entity_id
_entity_poly.type
_entity_poly.pdbx_seq_one_letter_code
_entity_poly.pdbx_strand_id
1 'polypeptide(L)'
;MALSLSLTPVSPASFTESTLTDLFALSLDLINTLPSRTSPPPAPSTRISWSPGKSDAETKLWKATVEKEPWIARVTDVADIAYDELRRRLVTEKSATEKAALLGEKDEIEIVSQKLTFGEMTTYDVHKLLHIQAFSAREFLEAIICKEFPEQDGQKKQCVIVSLPREGQIKDASHAHGVYVSVDVIRDLGDGKSEVIMACCSDARGNIPRWVQNMAMAAQILADGQKFFKYMRGHPQAKENGSSA
;
A
#
# COMPACT_ATOMS: atom_id res chain seq x y z
N MET A 1 -8.44 21.70 -3.95
CA MET A 1 -7.60 21.51 -2.76
C MET A 1 -6.50 20.54 -3.15
N ALA A 2 -5.24 20.80 -2.78
CA ALA A 2 -4.14 19.87 -3.08
C ALA A 2 -4.30 18.60 -2.25
N LEU A 3 -4.04 17.44 -2.85
CA LEU A 3 -3.96 16.17 -2.12
C LEU A 3 -2.58 16.07 -1.45
N SER A 4 -2.53 15.42 -0.30
CA SER A 4 -1.28 15.16 0.44
C SER A 4 -1.26 13.74 1.01
N LEU A 5 -0.06 13.26 1.33
CA LEU A 5 0.14 11.99 2.02
C LEU A 5 -0.07 12.19 3.53
N SER A 6 -1.32 12.41 3.94
CA SER A 6 -1.67 12.70 5.33
C SER A 6 -2.82 11.83 5.84
N LEU A 7 -3.00 11.82 7.15
CA LEU A 7 -4.11 11.14 7.82
C LEU A 7 -5.43 11.92 7.78
N THR A 8 -5.46 13.06 7.08
CA THR A 8 -6.66 13.89 6.92
C THR A 8 -7.57 13.26 5.87
N PRO A 9 -8.81 12.88 6.22
CA PRO A 9 -9.76 12.34 5.26
C PRO A 9 -9.99 13.27 4.07
N VAL A 10 -10.05 12.71 2.86
CA VAL A 10 -10.22 13.48 1.62
C VAL A 10 -11.62 13.32 1.04
N SER A 11 -12.18 14.44 0.57
CA SER A 11 -13.49 14.49 -0.08
C SER A 11 -13.46 13.92 -1.51
N PRO A 12 -14.50 13.20 -1.98
CA PRO A 12 -14.58 12.71 -3.37
C PRO A 12 -14.41 13.80 -4.42
N ALA A 13 -14.90 15.01 -4.13
CA ALA A 13 -14.79 16.16 -5.02
C ALA A 13 -13.35 16.67 -5.20
N SER A 14 -12.39 16.20 -4.39
CA SER A 14 -10.98 16.61 -4.50
C SER A 14 -10.22 15.83 -5.58
N PHE A 15 -10.82 14.78 -6.16
CA PHE A 15 -10.19 13.95 -7.17
C PHE A 15 -10.38 14.56 -8.56
N THR A 16 -9.26 14.96 -9.15
CA THR A 16 -9.14 15.48 -10.51
C THR A 16 -7.86 14.91 -11.10
N GLU A 17 -7.72 14.91 -12.43
CA GLU A 17 -6.50 14.43 -13.07
C GLU A 17 -5.24 15.16 -12.57
N SER A 18 -5.32 16.49 -12.39
CA SER A 18 -4.23 17.29 -11.86
C SER A 18 -3.87 16.91 -10.42
N THR A 19 -4.86 16.86 -9.52
CA THR A 19 -4.59 16.57 -8.10
C THR A 19 -4.07 15.15 -7.89
N LEU A 20 -4.51 14.18 -8.70
CA LEU A 20 -3.98 12.82 -8.67
C LEU A 20 -2.56 12.74 -9.25
N THR A 21 -2.26 13.48 -10.31
CA THR A 21 -0.90 13.56 -10.87
C THR A 21 0.09 14.09 -9.82
N ASP A 22 -0.27 15.15 -9.12
CA ASP A 22 0.54 15.72 -8.03
C ASP A 22 0.72 14.71 -6.90
N LEU A 23 -0.33 13.97 -6.52
CA LEU A 23 -0.27 12.92 -5.52
C LEU A 23 0.71 11.80 -5.90
N PHE A 24 0.73 11.37 -7.16
CA PHE A 24 1.69 10.35 -7.63
C PHE A 24 3.12 10.86 -7.63
N ALA A 25 3.34 12.13 -7.96
CA ALA A 25 4.67 12.75 -7.85
C ALA A 25 5.15 12.75 -6.40
N LEU A 26 4.30 13.16 -5.44
CA LEU A 26 4.61 13.10 -4.00
C LEU A 26 4.86 11.68 -3.50
N SER A 27 4.05 10.73 -3.95
CA SER A 27 4.17 9.30 -3.61
C SER A 27 5.49 8.71 -4.08
N LEU A 28 5.86 8.98 -5.33
CA LEU A 28 7.14 8.55 -5.87
C LEU A 28 8.31 9.25 -5.18
N ASP A 29 8.21 10.54 -4.87
CA ASP A 29 9.24 11.28 -4.14
C ASP A 29 9.51 10.64 -2.77
N LEU A 30 8.46 10.37 -1.98
CA LEU A 30 8.54 9.65 -0.71
C LEU A 30 9.27 8.31 -0.86
N ILE A 31 8.82 7.47 -1.80
CA ILE A 31 9.39 6.13 -2.04
C ILE A 31 10.83 6.21 -2.57
N ASN A 32 11.19 7.30 -3.24
CA ASN A 32 12.53 7.55 -3.75
C ASN A 32 13.52 7.94 -2.67
N THR A 33 13.07 8.35 -1.49
CA THR A 33 13.95 8.59 -0.33
C THR A 33 14.34 7.32 0.43
N LEU A 34 13.69 6.17 0.17
CA LEU A 34 13.97 4.92 0.89
C LEU A 34 15.36 4.36 0.58
N PRO A 35 16.15 3.97 1.60
CA PRO A 35 17.45 3.34 1.38
C PRO A 35 17.32 1.92 0.81
N SER A 36 18.44 1.40 0.30
CA SER A 36 18.60 -0.01 -0.12
C SER A 36 17.69 -0.48 -1.26
N ARG A 37 17.39 0.44 -2.18
CA ARG A 37 16.65 0.13 -3.41
C ARG A 37 17.55 -0.50 -4.46
N THR A 38 17.04 -1.53 -5.14
CA THR A 38 17.81 -2.30 -6.13
C THR A 38 18.10 -1.48 -7.41
N SER A 39 17.24 -0.51 -7.72
CA SER A 39 17.46 0.48 -8.79
C SER A 39 17.26 1.90 -8.25
N PRO A 40 18.34 2.68 -8.03
CA PRO A 40 18.22 4.01 -7.47
C PRO A 40 17.44 4.92 -8.45
N PRO A 41 16.35 5.55 -7.98
CA PRO A 41 15.52 6.43 -8.80
C PRO A 41 16.23 7.76 -9.08
N PRO A 42 15.62 8.66 -9.88
CA PRO A 42 15.97 10.08 -9.87
C PRO A 42 16.06 10.60 -8.43
N ALA A 43 17.00 11.52 -8.18
CA ALA A 43 17.19 12.10 -6.86
C ALA A 43 15.87 12.71 -6.35
N PRO A 44 15.38 12.33 -5.15
CA PRO A 44 14.15 12.89 -4.62
C PRO A 44 14.35 14.38 -4.32
N SER A 45 13.27 15.14 -4.48
CA SER A 45 13.18 16.54 -4.11
C SER A 45 13.22 16.73 -2.59
N THR A 46 12.71 15.76 -1.82
CA THR A 46 12.80 15.75 -0.36
C THR A 46 13.89 14.82 0.16
N ARG A 47 14.39 15.13 1.37
CA ARG A 47 15.30 14.26 2.12
C ARG A 47 14.62 13.77 3.39
N ILE A 48 14.41 12.46 3.47
CA ILE A 48 13.81 11.82 4.64
C ILE A 48 14.87 10.94 5.31
N SER A 49 15.01 11.09 6.63
CA SER A 49 15.93 10.26 7.42
C SER A 49 15.23 8.97 7.83
N TRP A 50 15.50 7.90 7.10
CA TRP A 50 15.02 6.56 7.41
C TRP A 50 15.98 5.84 8.34
N SER A 51 15.44 5.31 9.43
CA SER A 51 16.14 4.42 10.36
C SER A 51 15.79 2.96 10.05
N PRO A 52 16.76 2.03 10.09
CA PRO A 52 16.48 0.62 9.84
C PRO A 52 15.61 0.03 10.98
N GLY A 53 14.68 -0.85 10.60
CA GLY A 53 13.85 -1.64 11.49
C GLY A 53 14.21 -3.13 11.47
N LYS A 54 13.26 -3.98 11.85
CA LYS A 54 13.41 -5.43 11.80
C LYS A 54 13.39 -5.91 10.35
N SER A 55 14.39 -6.67 9.94
CA SER A 55 14.53 -7.18 8.57
C SER A 55 14.72 -8.69 8.57
N ASP A 56 14.43 -9.32 7.43
CA ASP A 56 14.79 -10.70 7.10
C ASP A 56 15.58 -10.75 5.78
N ALA A 57 15.75 -11.94 5.19
CA ALA A 57 16.56 -12.12 3.98
C ALA A 57 15.98 -11.41 2.75
N GLU A 58 14.66 -11.32 2.64
CA GLU A 58 13.97 -10.74 1.47
C GLU A 58 13.45 -9.34 1.78
N THR A 59 13.15 -9.06 3.05
CA THR A 59 12.39 -7.89 3.50
C THR A 59 13.22 -6.99 4.42
N LYS A 60 13.30 -5.71 4.05
CA LYS A 60 13.93 -4.66 4.86
C LYS A 60 12.85 -3.69 5.35
N LEU A 61 12.78 -3.47 6.66
CA LEU A 61 11.87 -2.50 7.25
C LEU A 61 12.61 -1.20 7.58
N TRP A 62 11.93 -0.08 7.42
CA TRP A 62 12.43 1.27 7.66
C TRP A 62 11.41 2.06 8.45
N LYS A 63 11.89 3.01 9.27
CA LYS A 63 11.05 3.93 10.04
C LYS A 63 11.52 5.36 9.85
N ALA A 64 10.60 6.27 9.66
CA ALA A 64 10.89 7.70 9.60
C ALA A 64 9.79 8.50 10.31
N THR A 65 10.06 9.79 10.50
CA THR A 65 9.03 10.78 10.83
C THR A 65 8.96 11.76 9.68
N VAL A 66 7.81 11.86 9.04
CA VAL A 66 7.55 12.75 7.90
C VAL A 66 6.37 13.62 8.30
N GLU A 67 6.55 14.94 8.22
CA GLU A 67 5.51 15.92 8.63
C GLU A 67 4.96 15.67 10.05
N LYS A 68 5.83 15.26 10.98
CA LYS A 68 5.51 14.90 12.39
C LYS A 68 4.72 13.60 12.55
N GLU A 69 4.44 12.88 11.47
CA GLU A 69 3.78 11.58 11.54
C GLU A 69 4.79 10.42 11.44
N PRO A 70 4.58 9.32 12.17
CA PRO A 70 5.41 8.14 12.09
C PRO A 70 5.08 7.35 10.82
N TRP A 71 6.11 7.10 10.01
CA TRP A 71 6.03 6.27 8.82
C TRP A 71 6.81 4.99 9.02
N ILE A 72 6.23 3.89 8.57
CA ILE A 72 6.89 2.60 8.48
C ILE A 72 6.89 2.19 7.01
N ALA A 73 8.05 1.83 6.50
CA ALA A 73 8.18 1.32 5.15
C ALA A 73 8.80 -0.07 5.14
N ARG A 74 8.48 -0.83 4.10
CA ARG A 74 8.97 -2.17 3.83
C ARG A 74 9.39 -2.23 2.37
N VAL A 75 10.60 -2.72 2.13
CA VAL A 75 11.10 -3.04 0.79
C VAL A 75 11.31 -4.55 0.77
N THR A 76 10.65 -5.24 -0.15
CA THR A 76 10.84 -6.68 -0.36
C THR A 76 11.31 -6.95 -1.77
N ASP A 77 12.48 -7.58 -1.88
CA ASP A 77 13.03 -8.09 -3.14
C ASP A 77 12.51 -9.53 -3.34
N VAL A 78 11.80 -9.77 -4.45
CA VAL A 78 11.12 -11.04 -4.74
C VAL A 78 11.72 -11.66 -6.00
N ALA A 79 12.36 -12.81 -5.86
CA ALA A 79 13.04 -13.48 -6.98
C ALA A 79 12.19 -14.54 -7.69
N ASP A 80 11.09 -14.97 -7.07
CA ASP A 80 10.31 -16.14 -7.48
C ASP A 80 8.86 -15.80 -7.87
N ILE A 81 8.49 -14.52 -7.88
CA ILE A 81 7.16 -14.05 -8.27
C ILE A 81 7.30 -12.96 -9.32
N ALA A 82 6.73 -13.21 -10.49
CA ALA A 82 6.75 -12.28 -11.61
C ALA A 82 5.94 -11.00 -11.33
N TYR A 83 6.37 -9.90 -11.93
CA TYR A 83 5.72 -8.60 -11.82
C TYR A 83 4.22 -8.66 -12.13
N ASP A 84 3.82 -9.34 -13.21
CA ASP A 84 2.43 -9.34 -13.67
C ASP A 84 1.51 -10.04 -12.67
N GLU A 85 2.02 -11.06 -11.98
CA GLU A 85 1.27 -11.75 -10.92
C GLU A 85 1.14 -10.86 -9.67
N LEU A 86 2.20 -10.16 -9.28
CA LEU A 86 2.12 -9.17 -8.20
C LEU A 86 1.14 -8.04 -8.55
N ARG A 87 1.24 -7.48 -9.76
CA ARG A 87 0.35 -6.43 -10.26
C ARG A 87 -1.10 -6.90 -10.26
N ARG A 88 -1.38 -8.11 -10.76
CA ARG A 88 -2.75 -8.66 -10.71
C ARG A 88 -3.28 -8.70 -9.28
N ARG A 89 -2.51 -9.27 -8.34
CA ARG A 89 -2.92 -9.51 -6.95
C ARG A 89 -3.02 -8.25 -6.10
N LEU A 90 -2.13 -7.29 -6.31
CA LEU A 90 -2.09 -6.04 -5.53
C LEU A 90 -2.90 -4.89 -6.16
N VAL A 91 -3.26 -4.98 -7.44
CA VAL A 91 -4.03 -3.93 -8.15
C VAL A 91 -5.41 -4.42 -8.54
N THR A 92 -5.48 -5.49 -9.33
CA THR A 92 -6.74 -5.94 -9.95
C THR A 92 -7.61 -6.71 -8.95
N GLU A 93 -6.96 -7.58 -8.16
CA GLU A 93 -7.60 -8.45 -7.18
C GLU A 93 -7.27 -8.02 -5.74
N LYS A 94 -6.92 -6.74 -5.54
CA LYS A 94 -6.37 -6.22 -4.27
C LYS A 94 -7.23 -6.65 -3.08
N SER A 95 -8.52 -6.29 -3.07
CA SER A 95 -9.39 -6.55 -1.93
C SER A 95 -9.61 -8.04 -1.67
N ALA A 96 -9.78 -8.83 -2.74
CA ALA A 96 -9.95 -10.28 -2.62
C ALA A 96 -8.68 -10.97 -2.09
N THR A 97 -7.51 -10.53 -2.57
CA THR A 97 -6.21 -11.05 -2.14
C THR A 97 -5.92 -10.67 -0.69
N GLU A 98 -6.18 -9.42 -0.31
CA GLU A 98 -6.03 -8.95 1.07
C GLU A 98 -6.94 -9.74 2.02
N LYS A 99 -8.20 -9.95 1.63
CA LYS A 99 -9.13 -10.79 2.41
C LYS A 99 -8.62 -12.21 2.60
N ALA A 100 -8.10 -12.83 1.54
CA ALA A 100 -7.64 -14.21 1.60
C ALA A 100 -6.31 -14.39 2.32
N ALA A 101 -5.40 -13.44 2.19
CA ALA A 101 -4.02 -13.58 2.67
C ALA A 101 -3.80 -13.00 4.08
N LEU A 102 -4.51 -11.92 4.43
CA LEU A 102 -4.18 -11.09 5.60
C LEU A 102 -5.27 -11.09 6.67
N LEU A 103 -6.53 -11.08 6.25
CA LEU A 103 -7.66 -10.84 7.13
C LEU A 103 -8.12 -12.09 7.89
N GLY A 104 -8.53 -11.88 9.14
CA GLY A 104 -9.19 -12.91 9.95
C GLY A 104 -10.64 -13.16 9.53
N GLU A 105 -11.24 -14.18 10.15
CA GLU A 105 -12.64 -14.57 9.90
C GLU A 105 -13.62 -13.43 10.16
N LYS A 106 -13.38 -12.65 11.22
CA LYS A 106 -14.23 -11.52 11.65
C LYS A 106 -13.94 -10.21 10.92
N ASP A 107 -12.83 -10.12 10.19
CA ASP A 107 -12.47 -8.89 9.49
C ASP A 107 -13.29 -8.75 8.21
N GLU A 108 -13.51 -7.54 7.73
CA GLU A 108 -14.30 -7.29 6.52
C GLU A 108 -13.56 -6.34 5.58
N ILE A 109 -13.82 -6.53 4.28
CA ILE A 109 -13.38 -5.61 3.23
C ILE A 109 -14.46 -5.56 2.16
N GLU A 110 -14.91 -4.36 1.84
CA GLU A 110 -16.00 -4.11 0.90
C GLU A 110 -15.62 -2.97 -0.03
N ILE A 111 -15.79 -3.17 -1.35
CA ILE A 111 -15.69 -2.07 -2.31
C ILE A 111 -17.03 -1.34 -2.29
N VAL A 112 -17.01 -0.08 -1.86
CA VAL A 112 -18.24 0.71 -1.58
C VAL A 112 -18.52 1.78 -2.63
N SER A 113 -17.65 1.93 -3.63
CA SER A 113 -17.90 2.80 -4.78
C SER A 113 -17.68 2.09 -6.11
N GLN A 114 -18.22 2.67 -7.16
CA GLN A 114 -17.81 2.33 -8.51
C GLN A 114 -16.37 2.80 -8.76
N LYS A 115 -15.68 2.10 -9.65
CA LYS A 115 -14.35 2.50 -10.13
C LYS A 115 -14.50 3.71 -11.05
N LEU A 116 -13.77 4.78 -10.73
CA LEU A 116 -13.67 5.99 -11.55
C LEU A 116 -12.31 6.05 -12.23
N THR A 117 -12.25 6.70 -13.40
CA THR A 117 -11.04 6.84 -14.21
C THR A 117 -10.76 8.31 -14.48
N PHE A 118 -9.49 8.70 -14.34
CA PHE A 118 -8.98 10.05 -14.54
C PHE A 118 -7.70 9.96 -15.39
N GLY A 119 -7.83 10.09 -16.70
CA GLY A 119 -6.73 9.78 -17.62
C GLY A 119 -6.27 8.33 -17.44
N GLU A 120 -5.00 8.13 -17.09
CA GLU A 120 -4.38 6.82 -16.84
C GLU A 120 -4.57 6.31 -15.39
N MET A 121 -5.22 7.10 -14.54
CA MET A 121 -5.39 6.81 -13.12
C MET A 121 -6.77 6.26 -12.85
N THR A 122 -6.87 5.36 -11.87
CA THR A 122 -8.15 4.83 -11.43
C THR A 122 -8.31 4.97 -9.93
N THR A 123 -9.54 5.16 -9.46
CA THR A 123 -9.87 5.26 -8.03
C THR A 123 -11.13 4.49 -7.70
N TYR A 124 -11.18 3.91 -6.52
CA TYR A 124 -12.39 3.33 -5.93
C TYR A 124 -12.27 3.35 -4.40
N ASP A 125 -13.41 3.40 -3.72
CA ASP A 125 -13.46 3.47 -2.27
C ASP A 125 -13.66 2.07 -1.67
N VAL A 126 -12.96 1.81 -0.58
CA VAL A 126 -12.99 0.55 0.16
C VAL A 126 -13.31 0.84 1.62
N HIS A 127 -14.24 0.08 2.18
CA HIS A 127 -14.50 0.01 3.61
C HIS A 127 -13.85 -1.25 4.18
N LYS A 128 -13.18 -1.11 5.33
CA LYS A 128 -12.55 -2.22 6.05
C LYS A 128 -12.98 -2.23 7.50
N LEU A 129 -13.21 -3.42 8.06
CA LEU A 129 -13.35 -3.65 9.48
C LEU A 129 -12.23 -4.58 9.94
N LEU A 130 -11.34 -4.09 10.82
CA LEU A 130 -10.19 -4.85 11.31
C LEU A 130 -10.24 -5.05 12.82
N HIS A 131 -10.12 -6.30 13.25
CA HIS A 131 -10.08 -6.69 14.65
C HIS A 131 -8.65 -6.71 15.17
N ILE A 132 -8.33 -5.78 16.05
CA ILE A 132 -7.02 -5.70 16.71
C ILE A 132 -7.11 -6.40 18.05
N GLN A 133 -6.24 -7.38 18.30
CA GLN A 133 -6.21 -8.12 19.56
C GLN A 133 -6.11 -7.16 20.76
N ALA A 134 -6.95 -7.39 21.77
CA ALA A 134 -7.05 -6.60 23.00
C ALA A 134 -7.62 -5.17 22.84
N PHE A 135 -8.18 -4.81 21.69
CA PHE A 135 -8.84 -3.52 21.49
C PHE A 135 -10.13 -3.65 20.66
N SER A 136 -10.93 -2.57 20.61
CA SER A 136 -12.11 -2.51 19.75
C SER A 136 -11.74 -2.64 18.27
N ALA A 137 -12.67 -3.13 17.45
CA ALA A 137 -12.46 -3.17 16.01
C ALA A 137 -12.34 -1.75 15.44
N ARG A 138 -11.57 -1.64 14.34
CA ARG A 138 -11.38 -0.38 13.62
C ARG A 138 -12.07 -0.44 12.29
N GLU A 139 -12.87 0.57 12.02
CA GLU A 139 -13.37 0.84 10.69
C GLU A 139 -12.43 1.81 9.98
N PHE A 140 -12.11 1.49 8.73
CA PHE A 140 -11.37 2.36 7.82
C PHE A 140 -12.22 2.57 6.57
N LEU A 141 -12.31 3.82 6.14
CA LEU A 141 -12.82 4.16 4.82
C LEU A 141 -11.67 4.82 4.05
N GLU A 142 -11.37 4.28 2.88
CA GLU A 142 -10.22 4.70 2.09
C GLU A 142 -10.52 4.75 0.60
N ALA A 143 -9.78 5.61 -0.12
CA ALA A 143 -9.72 5.62 -1.57
C ALA A 143 -8.45 4.89 -1.97
N ILE A 144 -8.61 3.87 -2.80
CA ILE A 144 -7.51 3.20 -3.48
C ILE A 144 -7.34 3.85 -4.84
N ILE A 145 -6.19 4.48 -5.06
CA ILE A 145 -5.84 5.20 -6.27
C ILE A 145 -4.68 4.47 -6.93
N CYS A 146 -4.80 4.11 -8.20
CA CYS A 146 -3.80 3.32 -8.90
C CYS A 146 -3.38 3.98 -10.21
N LYS A 147 -2.07 3.95 -10.49
CA LYS A 147 -1.47 4.33 -11.78
C LYS A 147 -0.43 3.30 -12.19
N GLU A 148 -0.51 2.88 -13.45
CA GLU A 148 0.51 2.06 -14.09
C GLU A 148 1.46 2.94 -14.88
N PHE A 149 2.75 2.62 -14.80
CA PHE A 149 3.81 3.25 -15.56
C PHE A 149 4.39 2.17 -16.48
N PRO A 150 4.09 2.21 -17.78
CA PRO A 150 4.59 1.22 -18.73
C PRO A 150 6.12 1.29 -18.84
N GLU A 151 6.72 0.24 -19.41
CA GLU A 151 8.15 0.27 -19.74
C GLU A 151 8.43 1.36 -20.79
N GLN A 152 9.37 2.26 -20.48
CA GLN A 152 9.72 3.39 -21.36
C GLN A 152 11.21 3.72 -21.22
N ASP A 153 11.92 3.84 -22.35
CA ASP A 153 13.30 4.33 -22.46
C ASP A 153 14.26 3.81 -21.35
N GLY A 154 14.32 2.48 -21.19
CA GLY A 154 15.20 1.82 -20.22
C GLY A 154 14.67 1.79 -18.77
N GLN A 155 13.53 2.42 -18.49
CA GLN A 155 12.81 2.25 -17.23
C GLN A 155 11.86 1.05 -17.32
N LYS A 156 12.00 0.13 -16.37
CA LYS A 156 11.13 -1.03 -16.25
C LYS A 156 9.72 -0.64 -15.80
N LYS A 157 8.75 -1.46 -16.19
CA LYS A 157 7.34 -1.29 -15.79
C LYS A 157 7.21 -1.23 -14.26
N GLN A 158 6.38 -0.30 -13.79
CA GLN A 158 6.03 -0.20 -12.38
C GLN A 158 4.56 0.18 -12.19
N CYS A 159 4.01 -0.16 -11.04
CA CYS A 159 2.69 0.26 -10.63
C CYS A 159 2.76 0.96 -9.28
N VAL A 160 2.04 2.07 -9.13
CA VAL A 160 1.92 2.80 -7.87
C VAL A 160 0.47 2.75 -7.42
N ILE A 161 0.26 2.39 -6.17
CA ILE A 161 -1.04 2.35 -5.51
C ILE A 161 -0.94 3.27 -4.29
N VAL A 162 -1.88 4.19 -4.16
CA VAL A 162 -1.96 5.12 -3.03
C VAL A 162 -3.29 4.88 -2.34
N SER A 163 -3.25 4.63 -1.04
CA SER A 163 -4.44 4.53 -0.20
C SER A 163 -4.55 5.83 0.60
N LEU A 164 -5.66 6.55 0.49
CA LEU A 164 -5.93 7.78 1.25
C LEU A 164 -7.15 7.61 2.15
N PRO A 165 -7.16 8.16 3.38
CA PRO A 165 -8.36 8.13 4.22
C PRO A 165 -9.48 8.95 3.57
N ARG A 166 -10.73 8.50 3.71
CA ARG A 166 -11.88 9.12 3.05
C ARG A 166 -12.86 9.72 4.01
N GLU A 167 -13.42 10.85 3.60
CA GLU A 167 -14.60 11.39 4.27
C GLU A 167 -15.76 10.42 4.12
N GLY A 168 -16.44 10.14 5.24
CA GLY A 168 -17.59 9.25 5.27
C GLY A 168 -17.97 8.88 6.68
N GLN A 169 -19.07 8.14 6.79
CA GLN A 169 -19.56 7.62 8.06
C GLN A 169 -19.03 6.22 8.30
N ILE A 170 -18.69 5.93 9.56
CA ILE A 170 -18.52 4.56 10.03
C ILE A 170 -19.90 3.89 10.13
N LYS A 171 -19.96 2.58 9.85
CA LYS A 171 -21.19 1.79 9.88
C LYS A 171 -21.68 1.59 11.32
N ASP A 172 -20.76 1.37 12.25
CA ASP A 172 -21.07 1.15 13.66
C ASP A 172 -20.33 2.14 14.58
N ALA A 173 -21.08 2.88 15.39
CA ALA A 173 -20.55 3.85 16.33
C ALA A 173 -19.73 3.23 17.48
N SER A 174 -19.83 1.91 17.70
CA SER A 174 -19.04 1.18 18.68
C SER A 174 -17.62 0.87 18.20
N HIS A 175 -17.36 0.98 16.89
CA HIS A 175 -16.03 0.82 16.32
C HIS A 175 -15.26 2.13 16.32
N ALA A 176 -13.94 2.03 16.48
CA ALA A 176 -13.06 3.20 16.35
C ALA A 176 -12.86 3.49 14.85
N HIS A 177 -12.98 4.76 14.46
CA HIS A 177 -12.65 5.17 13.10
C HIS A 177 -11.12 5.31 12.96
N GLY A 178 -10.46 4.28 12.45
CA GLY A 178 -9.04 4.32 12.12
C GLY A 178 -8.80 5.08 10.81
N VAL A 179 -7.64 5.70 10.68
CA VAL A 179 -7.20 6.31 9.42
C VAL A 179 -5.81 5.82 9.06
N TYR A 180 -5.55 5.65 7.79
CA TYR A 180 -4.20 5.42 7.31
C TYR A 180 -4.02 5.95 5.90
N VAL A 181 -2.77 6.21 5.57
CA VAL A 181 -2.28 6.51 4.23
C VAL A 181 -1.20 5.50 3.90
N SER A 182 -1.26 4.90 2.70
CA SER A 182 -0.20 4.04 2.20
C SER A 182 0.21 4.42 0.79
N VAL A 183 1.48 4.17 0.48
CA VAL A 183 2.02 4.17 -0.88
C VAL A 183 2.66 2.82 -1.10
N ASP A 184 2.12 2.08 -2.06
CA ASP A 184 2.62 0.78 -2.47
C ASP A 184 3.18 0.90 -3.90
N VAL A 185 4.36 0.35 -4.13
CA VAL A 185 5.01 0.35 -5.45
C VAL A 185 5.46 -1.06 -5.79
N ILE A 186 5.10 -1.51 -6.99
CA ILE A 186 5.57 -2.77 -7.56
C ILE A 186 6.47 -2.41 -8.73
N ARG A 187 7.68 -2.96 -8.79
CA ARG A 187 8.61 -2.76 -9.91
C ARG A 187 9.07 -4.07 -10.48
N ASP A 188 9.14 -4.12 -11.79
CA ASP A 188 9.88 -5.15 -12.49
C ASP A 188 11.39 -4.81 -12.41
N LEU A 189 12.20 -5.76 -11.95
CA LEU A 189 13.66 -5.60 -11.87
C LEU A 189 14.37 -6.30 -13.05
N GLY A 190 13.62 -6.93 -13.96
CA GLY A 190 14.16 -7.81 -14.98
C GLY A 190 14.49 -9.20 -14.44
N ASP A 191 14.80 -10.13 -15.34
CA ASP A 191 15.21 -11.51 -15.03
C ASP A 191 14.23 -12.27 -14.11
N GLY A 192 12.94 -11.95 -14.19
CA GLY A 192 11.89 -12.55 -13.36
C GLY A 192 11.84 -12.06 -11.92
N LYS A 193 12.65 -11.05 -11.57
CA LYS A 193 12.67 -10.44 -10.23
C LYS A 193 11.75 -9.24 -10.15
N SER A 194 11.17 -9.03 -8.97
CA SER A 194 10.30 -7.89 -8.68
C SER A 194 10.66 -7.26 -7.35
N GLU A 195 10.44 -5.95 -7.21
CA GLU A 195 10.52 -5.22 -5.94
C GLU A 195 9.11 -4.82 -5.53
N VAL A 196 8.75 -5.06 -4.28
CA VAL A 196 7.51 -4.55 -3.69
C VAL A 196 7.86 -3.64 -2.53
N ILE A 197 7.43 -2.39 -2.61
CA ILE A 197 7.61 -1.38 -1.58
C ILE A 197 6.24 -1.03 -1.02
N MET A 198 6.16 -0.90 0.30
CA MET A 198 5.01 -0.31 0.99
C MET A 198 5.54 0.72 1.97
N ALA A 199 5.03 1.95 1.95
CA ALA A 199 5.23 2.95 2.99
C ALA A 199 3.86 3.31 3.57
N CYS A 200 3.70 3.22 4.89
CA CYS A 200 2.41 3.41 5.55
C CYS A 200 2.56 4.31 6.78
N CYS A 201 1.57 5.19 6.95
CA CYS A 201 1.31 5.90 8.18
C CYS A 201 -0.13 5.64 8.60
N SER A 202 -0.36 5.32 9.86
CA SER A 202 -1.70 5.03 10.38
C SER A 202 -1.90 5.65 11.75
N ASP A 203 -3.15 5.99 12.06
CA ASP A 203 -3.64 6.26 13.41
C ASP A 203 -4.90 5.43 13.66
N ALA A 204 -4.81 4.47 14.59
CA ALA A 204 -5.92 3.62 14.99
C ALA A 204 -6.99 4.37 15.80
N ARG A 205 -6.70 5.63 16.18
CA ARG A 205 -7.49 6.51 17.05
C ARG A 205 -7.92 5.85 18.37
N GLY A 206 -8.75 6.55 19.12
CA GLY A 206 -9.21 6.12 20.44
C GLY A 206 -8.12 6.23 21.52
N ASN A 207 -8.21 5.39 22.55
CA ASN A 207 -7.38 5.50 23.75
C ASN A 207 -6.06 4.69 23.70
N ILE A 208 -5.63 4.22 22.52
CA ILE A 208 -4.36 3.48 22.41
C ILE A 208 -3.20 4.49 22.38
N PRO A 209 -2.25 4.43 23.32
CA PRO A 209 -1.09 5.31 23.28
C PRO A 209 -0.31 5.19 21.97
N ARG A 210 0.10 6.32 21.38
CA ARG A 210 0.77 6.39 20.07
C ARG A 210 2.01 5.49 19.98
N TRP A 211 2.79 5.40 21.06
CA TRP A 211 3.99 4.54 21.10
C TRP A 211 3.64 3.05 20.98
N VAL A 212 2.52 2.59 21.54
CA VAL A 212 2.04 1.21 21.41
C VAL A 212 1.61 0.95 19.97
N GLN A 213 0.87 1.88 19.37
CA GLN A 213 0.46 1.77 17.96
C GLN A 213 1.69 1.66 17.04
N ASN A 214 2.69 2.52 17.24
CA ASN A 214 3.91 2.54 16.41
C ASN A 214 4.73 1.24 16.52
N MET A 215 4.80 0.65 17.71
CA MET A 215 5.45 -0.65 17.91
C MET A 215 4.69 -1.78 17.22
N ALA A 216 3.37 -1.84 17.42
CA ALA A 216 2.51 -2.85 16.82
C ALA A 216 2.52 -2.78 15.29
N MET A 217 2.44 -1.57 14.72
CA MET A 217 2.41 -1.32 13.28
C MET A 217 3.65 -1.86 12.56
N ALA A 218 4.84 -1.67 13.13
CA ALA A 218 6.06 -2.20 12.51
C ALA A 218 6.09 -3.73 12.48
N ALA A 219 5.66 -4.38 13.56
CA ALA A 219 5.58 -5.85 13.61
C ALA A 219 4.49 -6.38 12.65
N GLN A 220 3.35 -5.70 12.61
CA GLN A 220 2.22 -6.04 11.76
C GLN A 220 2.56 -5.92 10.28
N ILE A 221 3.15 -4.79 9.83
CA ILE A 221 3.55 -4.58 8.43
C ILE A 221 4.54 -5.66 7.95
N LEU A 222 5.50 -6.05 8.80
CA LEU A 222 6.41 -7.14 8.48
C LEU A 222 5.66 -8.49 8.37
N ALA A 223 4.82 -8.80 9.35
CA ALA A 223 4.07 -10.06 9.40
C ALA A 223 3.09 -10.20 8.23
N ASP A 224 2.37 -9.14 7.88
CA ASP A 224 1.45 -9.11 6.75
C ASP A 224 2.19 -9.26 5.43
N GLY A 225 3.35 -8.63 5.31
CA GLY A 225 4.26 -8.85 4.20
C GLY A 225 4.64 -10.32 4.01
N GLN A 226 5.04 -10.99 5.10
CA GLN A 226 5.41 -12.40 5.08
C GLN A 226 4.21 -13.31 4.76
N LYS A 227 3.03 -13.04 5.36
CA LYS A 227 1.78 -13.77 5.05
C LYS A 227 1.39 -13.62 3.59
N PHE A 228 1.45 -12.41 3.05
CA PHE A 228 1.16 -12.13 1.66
C PHE A 228 2.06 -12.94 0.72
N PHE A 229 3.38 -12.88 0.89
CA PHE A 229 4.28 -13.63 0.00
C PHE A 229 4.18 -15.14 0.18
N LYS A 230 3.92 -15.62 1.41
CA LYS A 230 3.60 -17.03 1.64
C LYS A 230 2.33 -17.45 0.89
N TYR A 231 1.28 -16.62 0.92
CA TYR A 231 0.03 -16.86 0.20
C TYR A 231 0.28 -16.93 -1.31
N MET A 232 1.04 -15.99 -1.87
CA MET A 232 1.39 -15.93 -3.29
C MET A 232 2.11 -17.20 -3.74
N ARG A 233 3.10 -17.67 -2.97
CA ARG A 233 3.85 -18.91 -3.26
C ARG A 233 3.00 -20.17 -3.17
N GLY A 234 1.96 -20.17 -2.33
CA GLY A 234 1.01 -21.27 -2.20
C GLY A 234 -0.11 -21.27 -3.25
N HIS A 235 -0.31 -20.16 -3.96
CA HIS A 235 -1.37 -20.00 -4.96
C HIS A 235 -0.82 -19.40 -6.27
N PRO A 236 0.22 -20.03 -6.87
CA PRO A 236 0.75 -19.58 -8.14
C PRO A 236 -0.34 -19.67 -9.21
N GLN A 237 -0.27 -18.79 -10.21
CA GLN A 237 -1.14 -18.88 -11.38
C GLN A 237 -1.04 -20.30 -11.96
N ALA A 238 -2.18 -20.93 -12.27
CA ALA A 238 -2.16 -22.10 -13.14
C ALA A 238 -1.49 -21.66 -14.44
N LYS A 239 -0.35 -22.27 -14.80
CA LYS A 239 0.25 -22.05 -16.11
C LYS A 239 -0.86 -22.31 -17.13
N GLU A 240 -1.29 -21.28 -17.86
CA GLU A 240 -2.07 -21.51 -19.06
C GLU A 240 -1.21 -22.43 -19.92
N ASN A 241 -1.60 -23.71 -19.99
CA ASN A 241 -0.97 -24.66 -20.87
C ASN A 241 -1.09 -24.05 -22.25
N GLY A 242 0.07 -23.64 -22.80
CA GLY A 242 0.15 -23.18 -24.16
C GLY A 242 -0.58 -24.19 -25.04
N SER A 243 -1.70 -23.74 -25.61
CA SER A 243 -2.31 -24.42 -26.74
C SER A 243 -1.33 -24.31 -27.89
N SER A 244 -0.43 -25.27 -27.96
CA SER A 244 0.29 -25.62 -29.18
C SER A 244 -0.69 -26.30 -30.12
N ALA A 245 -1.18 -25.55 -31.11
CA ALA A 245 -1.43 -25.96 -32.49
C ALA A 245 -1.92 -24.75 -33.28
#